data_AF-A0A848FS31-F1
#
_entry.id   AF-A0A848FS31-F1
#
_cell.length_a   1.000
_cell.length_b   1.000
_cell.length_c   1.000
_cell.angle_alpha   90.00
_cell.angle_beta   90.00
_cell.angle_gamma   90.00
#
_symmetry.space_group_name_H-M   'P 1'
#
loop_
_entity.id
_entity.type
_entity.pdbx_description
1 polymer ?
#
loop_
_entity_poly.entity_id
_entity_poly.type
_entity_poly.pdbx_seq_one_letter_code
_entity_poly.pdbx_strand_id
1 'polypeptide(L)'
;MKKLILVFSMVAGFMGAYAQQRFEGTILYSQTSKSTTRDKAPDLSVRFGKNAIRIVATNAAREEMDDLLIRLDSGMMYTLRADEKTFKAKPLINTESNREFVGPTEIAGYKVNTFNLADAGYSVLNAVMAKIGKVWLFPSKDLRYPVPVKYLQNMELCMIHDNQIVLGISIIDQLKSYSDSASSDTMTIQATSVKPEVFPDSVFEVPKDYTAYVEPVYNDMDSAAYPAEIVTDSAVDATYAVPEGPPAAPKKKTAVKKKAGAVKSPARKPSVKK
;
A
#
# COMPACT_ATOMS: atom_id res chain seq x y z
N MET A 1 17.63 -47.26 -3.51
CA MET A 1 16.38 -46.52 -3.78
C MET A 1 15.96 -45.59 -2.63
N LYS A 2 15.99 -46.00 -1.35
CA LYS A 2 15.60 -45.14 -0.20
C LYS A 2 16.39 -43.82 -0.07
N LYS A 3 17.67 -43.78 -0.49
CA LYS A 3 18.49 -42.56 -0.47
C LYS A 3 18.11 -41.53 -1.55
N LEU A 4 17.45 -41.95 -2.63
CA LEU A 4 17.05 -41.05 -3.73
C LEU A 4 15.80 -40.24 -3.38
N ILE A 5 14.86 -40.86 -2.65
CA ILE A 5 13.62 -40.22 -2.17
C ILE A 5 13.92 -39.10 -1.17
N LEU A 6 14.96 -39.27 -0.33
CA LEU A 6 15.34 -38.27 0.67
C LEU A 6 15.95 -37.00 0.03
N VAL A 7 16.70 -37.15 -1.06
CA VAL A 7 17.26 -36.03 -1.83
C VAL A 7 16.15 -35.26 -2.56
N PHE A 8 15.17 -35.98 -3.15
CA PHE A 8 14.05 -35.34 -3.84
C PHE A 8 13.13 -34.57 -2.87
N SER A 9 12.93 -35.07 -1.65
CA SER A 9 12.16 -34.38 -0.62
C SER A 9 12.87 -33.13 -0.07
N MET A 10 14.21 -33.13 -0.02
CA MET A 10 14.99 -31.95 0.39
C MET A 10 14.93 -30.83 -0.67
N VAL A 11 14.99 -31.17 -1.96
CA VAL A 11 14.89 -30.18 -3.05
C VAL A 11 13.48 -29.63 -3.19
N ALA A 12 12.45 -30.45 -3.03
CA ALA A 12 11.04 -30.00 -3.05
C ALA A 12 10.70 -29.08 -1.85
N GLY A 13 11.35 -29.25 -0.71
CA GLY A 13 11.17 -28.38 0.47
C GLY A 13 11.66 -26.94 0.27
N PHE A 14 12.67 -26.72 -0.58
CA PHE A 14 13.19 -25.37 -0.87
C PHE A 14 12.42 -24.63 -1.98
N MET A 15 11.60 -25.33 -2.79
CA MET A 15 10.79 -24.68 -3.83
C MET A 15 9.43 -24.17 -3.31
N GLY A 16 8.97 -24.63 -2.14
CA GLY A 16 7.61 -24.34 -1.64
C GLY A 16 7.41 -23.01 -0.91
N ALA A 17 8.46 -22.25 -0.60
CA ALA A 17 8.36 -21.12 0.33
C ALA A 17 9.10 -19.84 -0.10
N TYR A 18 9.31 -19.62 -1.40
CA TYR A 18 9.49 -18.25 -1.89
C TYR A 18 8.12 -17.56 -1.87
N ALA A 19 7.61 -17.30 -0.66
CA ALA A 19 6.58 -16.29 -0.48
C ALA A 19 7.13 -15.03 -1.15
N GLN A 20 6.52 -14.63 -2.28
CA GLN A 20 6.97 -13.47 -3.05
C GLN A 20 7.08 -12.29 -2.08
N GLN A 21 8.30 -11.77 -1.94
CA GLN A 21 8.63 -10.74 -0.96
C GLN A 21 7.85 -9.47 -1.27
N ARG A 22 7.48 -8.73 -0.22
CA ARG A 22 6.91 -7.39 -0.36
C ARG A 22 7.90 -6.52 -1.12
N PHE A 23 7.44 -5.87 -2.17
CA PHE A 23 8.21 -4.88 -2.90
C PHE A 23 8.40 -3.65 -2.03
N GLU A 24 9.65 -3.19 -1.93
CA GLU A 24 10.01 -1.89 -1.40
C GLU A 24 10.78 -1.17 -2.50
N GLY A 25 10.36 0.06 -2.81
CA GLY A 25 11.01 0.85 -3.85
C GLY A 25 10.17 1.99 -4.42
N THR A 26 10.72 2.66 -5.44
CA THR A 26 10.02 3.72 -6.18
C THR A 26 9.50 3.20 -7.51
N ILE A 27 8.27 3.60 -7.85
CA ILE A 27 7.70 3.48 -9.19
C ILE A 27 7.34 4.88 -9.69
N LEU A 28 7.84 5.22 -10.87
CA LEU A 28 7.53 6.47 -11.54
C LEU A 28 6.45 6.20 -12.60
N TYR A 29 5.40 7.01 -12.63
CA TYR A 29 4.32 6.90 -13.60
C TYR A 29 4.26 8.16 -14.48
N SER A 30 3.88 7.97 -15.73
CA SER A 30 3.58 9.05 -16.68
C SER A 30 2.18 8.89 -17.24
N GLN A 31 1.49 10.01 -17.41
CA GLN A 31 0.18 10.07 -18.03
C GLN A 31 0.31 10.46 -19.51
N THR A 32 -0.31 9.70 -20.38
CA THR A 32 -0.43 10.00 -21.81
C THR A 32 -1.90 10.07 -22.21
N SER A 33 -2.24 11.00 -23.11
CA SER A 33 -3.56 11.14 -23.74
C SER A 33 -3.37 11.43 -25.22
N LYS A 34 -4.39 11.18 -26.06
CA LYS A 34 -4.29 11.43 -27.52
C LYS A 34 -3.96 12.89 -27.87
N SER A 35 -4.32 13.83 -26.99
CA SER A 35 -4.05 15.26 -27.13
C SER A 35 -2.65 15.70 -26.67
N THR A 36 -1.87 14.82 -26.04
CA THR A 36 -0.58 15.20 -25.44
C THR A 36 0.54 14.35 -26.02
N THR A 37 1.26 14.88 -27.01
CA THR A 37 2.47 14.26 -27.57
C THR A 37 3.73 14.89 -26.95
N ARG A 38 4.72 14.03 -26.65
CA ARG A 38 6.13 14.26 -26.24
C ARG A 38 6.48 14.18 -24.75
N ASP A 39 7.49 13.34 -24.48
CA ASP A 39 8.58 13.47 -23.49
C ASP A 39 8.33 14.44 -22.32
N LYS A 40 7.33 14.14 -21.50
CA LYS A 40 7.20 14.79 -20.20
C LYS A 40 7.90 13.94 -19.15
N ALA A 41 8.55 14.62 -18.20
CA ALA A 41 8.96 14.01 -16.95
C ALA A 41 7.81 13.21 -16.34
N PRO A 42 8.07 12.16 -15.54
CA PRO A 42 7.00 11.44 -14.87
C PRO A 42 6.10 12.43 -14.12
N ASP A 43 4.81 12.14 -14.10
CA ASP A 43 3.82 13.00 -13.44
C ASP A 43 3.63 12.59 -11.98
N LEU A 44 3.95 11.33 -11.65
CA LEU A 44 3.74 10.76 -10.32
C LEU A 44 4.92 9.87 -9.92
N SER A 45 5.34 9.98 -8.66
CA SER A 45 6.28 9.09 -7.99
C SER A 45 5.58 8.40 -6.83
N VAL A 46 5.51 7.07 -6.86
CA VAL A 46 4.97 6.25 -5.77
C VAL A 46 6.12 5.50 -5.09
N ARG A 47 6.29 5.73 -3.79
CA ARG A 47 7.26 5.05 -2.94
C ARG A 47 6.55 4.01 -2.09
N PHE A 48 6.99 2.77 -2.19
CA PHE A 48 6.51 1.64 -1.40
C PHE A 48 7.51 1.35 -0.29
N GLY A 49 7.11 1.52 0.96
CA GLY A 49 7.90 1.17 2.14
C GLY A 49 7.45 -0.14 2.76
N LYS A 50 7.95 -0.45 3.95
CA LYS A 50 7.59 -1.71 4.62
C LYS A 50 6.10 -1.82 4.93
N ASN A 51 5.42 -0.76 5.35
CA ASN A 51 3.97 -0.74 5.69
C ASN A 51 3.30 0.61 5.35
N ALA A 52 3.91 1.37 4.44
CA ALA A 52 3.45 2.70 4.08
C ALA A 52 3.69 2.96 2.59
N ILE A 53 2.88 3.84 2.03
CA ILE A 53 2.95 4.26 0.64
C ILE A 53 3.00 5.77 0.65
N ARG A 54 3.90 6.36 -0.14
CA ARG A 54 3.94 7.82 -0.36
C ARG A 54 3.81 8.11 -1.83
N ILE A 55 2.91 9.01 -2.18
CA ILE A 55 2.63 9.43 -3.55
C ILE A 55 2.98 10.91 -3.64
N VAL A 56 3.80 11.26 -4.62
CA VAL A 56 4.31 12.61 -4.83
C VAL A 56 4.08 12.96 -6.30
N ALA A 57 3.45 14.09 -6.59
CA ALA A 57 3.40 14.61 -7.94
C ALA A 57 4.78 15.20 -8.30
N THR A 58 5.34 14.77 -9.43
CA THR A 58 6.72 15.15 -9.81
C THR A 58 6.78 16.30 -10.82
N ASN A 59 5.64 16.71 -11.38
CA ASN A 59 5.58 17.74 -12.42
C ASN A 59 4.99 19.05 -11.86
N ALA A 60 5.82 20.09 -11.80
CA ALA A 60 5.48 21.42 -11.28
C ALA A 60 4.33 22.13 -12.03
N ALA A 61 4.01 21.71 -13.26
CA ALA A 61 2.83 22.24 -13.95
C ALA A 61 1.50 21.82 -13.28
N ARG A 62 1.55 20.93 -12.28
CA ARG A 62 0.45 20.51 -11.41
C ARG A 62 0.75 20.90 -9.96
N GLU A 63 1.17 22.15 -9.74
CA GLU A 63 1.48 22.78 -8.43
C GLU A 63 0.42 22.55 -7.33
N GLU A 64 -0.79 22.11 -7.67
CA GLU A 64 -1.87 21.84 -6.72
C GLU A 64 -1.97 20.39 -6.22
N MET A 65 -1.08 19.47 -6.63
CA MET A 65 -1.18 18.08 -6.17
C MET A 65 -0.48 17.88 -4.83
N ASP A 66 -1.29 17.84 -3.78
CA ASP A 66 -0.88 17.49 -2.42
C ASP A 66 -0.19 16.10 -2.37
N ASP A 67 0.87 16.01 -1.57
CA ASP A 67 1.59 14.77 -1.28
C ASP A 67 0.66 13.83 -0.50
N LEU A 68 0.54 12.56 -0.90
CA LEU A 68 -0.27 11.58 -0.18
C LEU A 68 0.60 10.59 0.58
N LEU A 69 0.34 10.41 1.86
CA LEU A 69 0.98 9.41 2.71
C LEU A 69 -0.07 8.45 3.27
N ILE A 70 0.08 7.15 3.00
CA ILE A 70 -0.82 6.10 3.47
C ILE A 70 -0.05 5.19 4.40
N ARG A 71 -0.52 5.04 5.63
CA ARG A 71 0.05 4.18 6.68
C ARG A 71 -0.88 3.01 6.98
N LEU A 72 -0.48 1.81 6.57
CA LEU A 72 -1.30 0.60 6.69
C LEU A 72 -1.31 0.03 8.11
N ASP A 73 -0.30 0.34 8.91
CA ASP A 73 -0.18 -0.07 10.31
C ASP A 73 -1.19 0.69 11.20
N SER A 74 -1.29 2.00 11.03
CA SER A 74 -2.27 2.84 11.74
C SER A 74 -3.63 2.90 11.06
N GLY A 75 -3.72 2.50 9.79
CA GLY A 75 -4.93 2.68 9.00
C GLY A 75 -5.25 4.14 8.73
N MET A 76 -4.23 4.99 8.63
CA MET A 76 -4.38 6.44 8.44
C MET A 76 -3.82 6.87 7.09
N MET A 77 -4.42 7.90 6.53
CA MET A 77 -3.96 8.59 5.35
C MET A 77 -3.78 10.08 5.67
N TYR A 78 -2.73 10.67 5.12
CA TYR A 78 -2.38 12.06 5.30
C TYR A 78 -2.19 12.71 3.93
N THR A 79 -2.90 13.81 3.71
CA THR A 79 -2.70 14.70 2.57
C THR A 79 -1.83 15.86 3.05
N LEU A 80 -0.65 16.02 2.46
CA LEU A 80 0.39 16.94 2.88
C LEU A 80 0.48 18.11 1.88
N ARG A 81 0.35 19.33 2.39
CA ARG A 81 0.53 20.55 1.60
C ARG A 81 1.89 21.14 1.90
N ALA A 82 2.81 21.04 0.94
CA ALA A 82 4.19 21.49 1.14
C ALA A 82 4.28 23.01 1.34
N ASP A 83 3.48 23.78 0.60
CA ASP A 83 3.54 25.24 0.61
C ASP A 83 3.02 25.83 1.92
N GLU A 84 1.90 25.31 2.42
CA GLU A 84 1.29 25.74 3.68
C GLU A 84 1.94 25.08 4.90
N LYS A 85 2.74 24.03 4.69
CA LYS A 85 3.19 23.11 5.75
C LYS A 85 2.02 22.59 6.60
N THR A 86 0.92 22.24 5.94
CA THR A 86 -0.26 21.71 6.62
C THR A 86 -0.52 20.25 6.22
N PHE A 87 -1.24 19.51 7.04
CA PHE A 87 -1.71 18.18 6.69
C PHE A 87 -3.17 17.94 7.06
N LYS A 88 -3.90 17.21 6.22
CA LYS A 88 -5.23 16.67 6.53
C LYS A 88 -5.12 15.17 6.78
N ALA A 89 -5.53 14.72 7.97
CA ALA A 89 -5.57 13.31 8.31
C ALA A 89 -6.97 12.73 8.06
N LYS A 90 -7.03 11.53 7.49
CA LYS A 90 -8.27 10.78 7.23
C LYS A 90 -8.02 9.30 7.54
N PRO A 91 -8.90 8.61 8.30
CA PRO A 91 -8.78 7.17 8.46
C PRO A 91 -9.08 6.46 7.12
N LEU A 92 -8.35 5.38 6.85
CA LEU A 92 -8.71 4.45 5.79
C LEU A 92 -10.06 3.81 6.15
N ILE A 93 -10.91 3.68 5.14
CA ILE A 93 -12.19 2.97 5.26
C ILE A 93 -11.86 1.53 5.66
N ASN A 94 -12.25 1.17 6.88
CA ASN A 94 -12.20 -0.19 7.38
C ASN A 94 -13.51 -0.86 6.98
N THR A 95 -13.44 -1.63 5.89
CA THR A 95 -14.58 -2.42 5.45
C THR A 95 -14.28 -3.86 5.82
N GLU A 96 -15.06 -4.39 6.75
CA GLU A 96 -15.17 -5.83 6.96
C GLU A 96 -15.90 -6.41 5.75
N SER A 97 -15.26 -6.45 4.59
CA SER A 97 -15.87 -7.06 3.42
C SER A 97 -15.91 -8.56 3.68
N ASN A 98 -17.11 -9.09 3.94
CA ASN A 98 -17.44 -10.47 3.63
C ASN A 98 -17.35 -10.63 2.10
N ARG A 99 -16.14 -10.64 1.55
CA ARG A 99 -15.94 -11.12 0.18
C ARG A 99 -16.27 -12.61 0.23
N GLU A 100 -17.48 -12.96 -0.20
CA GLU A 100 -17.77 -14.35 -0.54
C GLU A 100 -16.86 -14.69 -1.71
N PHE A 101 -15.80 -15.44 -1.41
CA PHE A 101 -14.98 -16.06 -2.43
C PHE A 101 -15.85 -17.07 -3.16
N VAL A 102 -16.41 -16.67 -4.31
CA VAL A 102 -17.02 -17.63 -5.24
C VAL A 102 -15.86 -18.43 -5.81
N GLY A 103 -15.69 -19.64 -5.27
CA GLY A 103 -14.57 -20.51 -5.59
C GLY A 103 -14.43 -20.82 -7.08
N PRO A 104 -13.30 -21.45 -7.48
CA PRO A 104 -13.04 -21.79 -8.87
C PRO A 104 -14.24 -22.56 -9.46
N THR A 105 -14.85 -22.00 -10.49
CA THR A 105 -15.99 -22.58 -11.21
C THR A 105 -15.47 -23.22 -12.50
N GLU A 106 -16.08 -24.32 -12.93
CA GLU A 106 -15.69 -25.01 -14.16
C GLU A 106 -16.67 -24.65 -15.29
N ILE A 107 -16.14 -24.13 -16.40
CA ILE A 107 -16.92 -23.86 -17.62
C ILE A 107 -16.29 -24.70 -18.73
N ALA A 108 -17.06 -25.64 -19.28
CA ALA A 108 -16.64 -26.52 -20.37
C ALA A 108 -15.32 -27.28 -20.12
N GLY A 109 -15.08 -27.77 -18.90
CA GLY A 109 -13.86 -28.53 -18.57
C GLY A 109 -12.68 -27.68 -18.09
N TYR A 110 -12.80 -26.35 -18.11
CA TYR A 110 -11.74 -25.43 -17.71
C TYR A 110 -12.08 -24.76 -16.38
N LYS A 111 -11.11 -24.75 -15.47
CA LYS A 111 -11.21 -23.97 -14.23
C LYS A 111 -11.12 -22.49 -14.57
N VAL A 112 -12.18 -21.77 -14.29
CA VAL A 112 -12.27 -20.32 -14.50
C VAL A 112 -12.44 -19.67 -13.13
N ASN A 113 -11.62 -18.66 -12.85
CA ASN A 113 -11.88 -17.75 -11.74
C ASN A 113 -12.80 -16.66 -12.26
N THR A 114 -14.09 -16.73 -11.94
CA THR A 114 -15.03 -15.65 -12.26
C THR A 114 -14.87 -14.55 -11.22
N PHE A 115 -14.55 -13.34 -11.67
CA PHE A 115 -14.46 -12.17 -10.82
C PHE A 115 -15.45 -11.13 -11.32
N ASN A 116 -16.42 -10.79 -10.48
CA ASN A 116 -17.30 -9.67 -10.74
C ASN A 116 -16.59 -8.39 -10.26
N LEU A 117 -16.34 -7.45 -11.18
CA LEU A 117 -15.73 -6.15 -10.83
C LEU A 117 -16.59 -5.35 -9.84
N ALA A 118 -17.90 -5.61 -9.77
CA ALA A 118 -18.79 -5.04 -8.77
C ALA A 118 -18.61 -5.68 -7.38
N ASP A 119 -18.26 -6.98 -7.31
CA ASP A 119 -18.00 -7.72 -6.06
C ASP A 119 -16.54 -7.64 -5.59
N ALA A 120 -15.68 -7.04 -6.41
CA ALA A 120 -14.27 -6.75 -6.15
C ALA A 120 -14.02 -5.81 -4.95
N GLY A 121 -15.06 -5.32 -4.29
CA GLY A 121 -14.96 -4.31 -3.23
C GLY A 121 -14.68 -2.90 -3.74
N TYR A 122 -14.67 -2.68 -5.05
CA TYR A 122 -14.46 -1.37 -5.66
C TYR A 122 -15.79 -0.71 -6.06
N SER A 123 -16.91 -1.00 -5.39
CA SER A 123 -18.22 -0.42 -5.76
C SER A 123 -18.17 1.10 -5.88
N VAL A 124 -17.38 1.78 -5.03
CA VAL A 124 -17.14 3.22 -5.08
C VAL A 124 -16.26 3.62 -6.26
N LEU A 125 -15.12 2.97 -6.48
CA LEU A 125 -14.26 3.26 -7.64
C LEU A 125 -15.00 2.95 -8.95
N ASN A 126 -15.76 1.86 -9.02
CA ASN A 126 -16.61 1.51 -10.15
C ASN A 126 -17.75 2.52 -10.30
N ALA A 127 -18.38 3.03 -9.23
CA ALA A 127 -19.41 4.07 -9.33
C ALA A 127 -18.84 5.43 -9.80
N VAL A 128 -17.64 5.78 -9.36
CA VAL A 128 -16.93 6.99 -9.81
C VAL A 128 -16.46 6.83 -11.25
N MET A 129 -15.84 5.70 -11.58
CA MET A 129 -15.22 5.45 -12.87
C MET A 129 -16.21 5.01 -13.95
N ALA A 130 -17.32 4.35 -13.62
CA ALA A 130 -18.37 4.00 -14.59
C ALA A 130 -19.06 5.25 -15.16
N LYS A 131 -19.01 6.38 -14.44
CA LYS A 131 -19.40 7.69 -15.00
C LYS A 131 -18.40 8.23 -16.01
N ILE A 132 -17.13 7.84 -15.91
CA ILE A 132 -16.02 8.32 -16.75
C ILE A 132 -15.84 7.40 -17.96
N GLY A 133 -16.06 6.09 -17.80
CA GLY A 133 -16.06 5.11 -18.88
C GLY A 133 -15.49 3.76 -18.48
N LYS A 134 -14.79 3.08 -19.39
CA LYS A 134 -14.20 1.75 -19.12
C LYS A 134 -12.80 1.88 -18.56
N VAL A 135 -12.52 1.23 -17.44
CA VAL A 135 -11.19 1.21 -16.81
C VAL A 135 -10.57 -0.17 -16.89
N TRP A 136 -9.31 -0.20 -17.33
CA TRP A 136 -8.48 -1.40 -17.38
C TRP A 136 -7.27 -1.20 -16.46
N LEU A 137 -7.04 -2.16 -15.56
CA LEU A 137 -5.87 -2.20 -14.69
C LEU A 137 -4.87 -3.23 -15.23
N PHE A 138 -3.59 -2.92 -15.16
CA PHE A 138 -2.50 -3.80 -15.59
C PHE A 138 -1.60 -4.16 -14.38
N PRO A 139 -2.05 -5.09 -13.51
CA PRO A 139 -1.26 -5.54 -12.36
C PRO A 139 -0.04 -6.37 -12.76
N SER A 140 1.06 -6.19 -12.04
CA SER A 140 2.29 -6.97 -12.23
C SER A 140 2.18 -8.36 -11.61
N LYS A 141 2.71 -9.38 -12.30
CA LYS A 141 2.85 -10.74 -11.73
C LYS A 141 4.02 -10.85 -10.76
N ASP A 142 4.99 -9.94 -10.87
CA ASP A 142 6.29 -10.03 -10.20
C ASP A 142 6.39 -9.07 -9.00
N LEU A 143 5.68 -7.95 -9.04
CA LEU A 143 5.72 -6.93 -7.98
C LEU A 143 4.51 -7.09 -7.07
N ARG A 144 4.76 -7.52 -5.82
CA ARG A 144 3.72 -7.71 -4.82
C ARG A 144 3.85 -6.74 -3.67
N TYR A 145 2.72 -6.22 -3.21
CA TYR A 145 2.63 -5.39 -2.03
C TYR A 145 1.38 -5.79 -1.22
N PRO A 146 1.53 -6.59 -0.15
CA PRO A 146 0.39 -7.11 0.58
C PRO A 146 -0.30 -6.00 1.37
N VAL A 147 -1.59 -5.79 1.07
CA VAL A 147 -2.47 -4.83 1.74
C VAL A 147 -3.48 -5.62 2.60
N PRO A 148 -3.70 -5.24 3.86
CA PRO A 148 -4.75 -5.85 4.67
C PRO A 148 -6.11 -5.78 3.96
N VAL A 149 -6.84 -6.91 3.90
CA VAL A 149 -8.11 -7.04 3.16
C VAL A 149 -9.11 -5.92 3.50
N LYS A 150 -9.15 -5.52 4.77
CA LYS A 150 -10.01 -4.44 5.28
C LYS A 150 -9.82 -3.07 4.63
N TYR A 151 -8.68 -2.84 3.97
CA TYR A 151 -8.36 -1.56 3.32
C TYR A 151 -8.51 -1.60 1.80
N LEU A 152 -8.82 -2.76 1.19
CA LEU A 152 -8.86 -2.91 -0.27
C LEU A 152 -9.94 -2.06 -0.98
N GLN A 153 -10.92 -1.52 -0.23
CA GLN A 153 -11.96 -0.65 -0.80
C GLN A 153 -11.55 0.83 -0.89
N ASN A 154 -10.40 1.20 -0.34
CA ASN A 154 -9.93 2.58 -0.42
C ASN A 154 -9.46 2.89 -1.84
N MET A 155 -10.05 3.91 -2.45
CA MET A 155 -9.72 4.32 -3.82
C MET A 155 -8.26 4.74 -3.95
N GLU A 156 -7.71 5.29 -2.88
CA GLU A 156 -6.33 5.72 -2.75
C GLU A 156 -5.35 4.54 -2.76
N LEU A 157 -5.83 3.29 -2.68
CA LEU A 157 -5.04 2.06 -2.82
C LEU A 157 -5.27 1.36 -4.17
N CYS A 158 -5.93 1.99 -5.14
CA CYS A 158 -6.20 1.40 -6.47
C CYS A 158 -4.94 1.04 -7.28
N MET A 159 -3.78 1.58 -6.90
CA MET A 159 -2.48 1.18 -7.45
C MET A 159 -2.02 -0.22 -7.00
N ILE A 160 -2.79 -0.89 -6.14
CA ILE A 160 -2.56 -2.25 -5.68
C ILE A 160 -3.85 -3.04 -5.88
N HIS A 161 -3.78 -4.12 -6.66
CA HIS A 161 -4.90 -5.01 -6.92
C HIS A 161 -4.51 -6.44 -6.53
N ASP A 162 -5.26 -7.07 -5.63
CA ASP A 162 -4.98 -8.43 -5.14
C ASP A 162 -3.51 -8.65 -4.72
N ASN A 163 -2.99 -7.70 -3.93
CA ASN A 163 -1.60 -7.65 -3.48
C ASN A 163 -0.55 -7.54 -4.60
N GLN A 164 -0.95 -7.20 -5.82
CA GLN A 164 -0.07 -6.93 -6.95
C GLN A 164 -0.04 -5.44 -7.25
N ILE A 165 1.14 -4.90 -7.52
CA ILE A 165 1.27 -3.49 -7.88
C ILE A 165 0.78 -3.30 -9.31
N VAL A 166 -0.10 -2.33 -9.50
CA VAL A 166 -0.63 -1.92 -10.80
C VAL A 166 0.41 -1.05 -11.51
N LEU A 167 0.89 -1.53 -12.66
CA LEU A 167 1.89 -0.83 -13.47
C LEU A 167 1.26 0.05 -14.55
N GLY A 168 -0.03 -0.09 -14.79
CA GLY A 168 -0.74 0.80 -15.69
C GLY A 168 -2.24 0.82 -15.46
N ILE A 169 -2.85 1.91 -15.89
CA ILE A 169 -4.29 2.13 -15.91
C ILE A 169 -4.64 2.71 -17.28
N SER A 170 -5.66 2.17 -17.94
CA SER A 170 -6.23 2.73 -19.16
C SER A 170 -7.70 3.07 -18.94
N ILE A 171 -8.05 4.33 -19.17
CA ILE A 171 -9.40 4.86 -19.02
C ILE A 171 -9.88 5.26 -20.41
N ILE A 172 -10.93 4.59 -20.88
CA ILE A 172 -11.60 4.89 -22.15
C ILE A 172 -12.80 5.76 -21.81
N ASP A 173 -12.72 7.04 -22.14
CA ASP A 173 -13.80 8.01 -21.91
C ASP A 173 -15.01 7.68 -22.82
N GLN A 174 -16.16 7.45 -22.20
CA GLN A 174 -17.42 7.16 -22.90
C GLN A 174 -18.38 8.35 -22.96
N LEU A 175 -18.11 9.44 -22.22
CA LEU A 175 -19.00 10.61 -22.15
C LEU A 175 -19.10 11.33 -23.50
N LYS A 176 -18.06 11.24 -24.34
CA LYS A 176 -18.07 11.83 -25.70
C LYS A 176 -18.93 11.09 -26.72
N SER A 177 -19.48 9.91 -26.39
CA SER A 177 -20.35 9.16 -27.31
C SER A 177 -21.69 9.84 -27.63
N TYR A 178 -22.04 10.96 -26.98
CA TYR A 178 -23.21 11.77 -27.29
C TYR A 178 -22.95 12.92 -28.29
N SER A 179 -21.71 13.14 -28.72
CA SER A 179 -21.36 14.10 -29.78
C SER A 179 -20.97 13.33 -31.05
N ASP A 180 -21.45 13.78 -32.22
CA ASP A 180 -21.27 13.14 -33.54
C ASP A 180 -19.80 12.99 -34.01
N SER A 181 -18.82 13.35 -33.16
CA SER A 181 -17.40 13.10 -33.38
C SER A 181 -16.94 11.87 -32.57
N ALA A 182 -17.13 10.69 -33.16
CA ALA A 182 -16.88 9.37 -32.56
C ALA A 182 -15.39 9.02 -32.32
N SER A 183 -14.61 9.88 -31.68
CA SER A 183 -13.28 9.53 -31.18
C SER A 183 -13.34 9.28 -29.68
N SER A 184 -13.29 8.01 -29.26
CA SER A 184 -13.02 7.67 -27.86
C SER A 184 -11.63 8.21 -27.50
N ASP A 185 -11.56 9.06 -26.48
CA ASP A 185 -10.28 9.47 -25.92
C ASP A 185 -9.84 8.40 -24.92
N THR A 186 -8.55 8.06 -24.95
CA THR A 186 -7.99 7.07 -24.04
C THR A 186 -6.90 7.75 -23.25
N MET A 187 -7.10 7.83 -21.94
CA MET A 187 -6.10 8.28 -21.00
C MET A 187 -5.40 7.05 -20.46
N THR A 188 -4.07 7.02 -20.55
CA THR A 188 -3.26 5.94 -19.99
C THR A 188 -2.28 6.50 -18.97
N ILE A 189 -2.22 5.88 -17.81
CA ILE A 189 -1.20 6.10 -16.80
C ILE A 189 -0.34 4.84 -16.78
N GLN A 190 0.97 4.96 -16.97
CA GLN A 190 1.86 3.81 -17.06
C GLN A 190 3.17 4.03 -16.31
N ALA A 191 3.69 2.97 -15.71
CA ALA A 191 4.98 2.98 -15.05
C ALA A 191 6.10 3.14 -16.10
N THR A 192 6.95 4.15 -15.91
CA THR A 192 8.12 4.42 -16.75
C THR A 192 9.41 3.91 -16.10
N SER A 193 9.41 3.73 -14.77
CA SER A 193 10.56 3.22 -14.03
C SER A 193 10.11 2.49 -12.78
N VAL A 194 10.78 1.37 -12.48
CA VAL A 194 10.63 0.61 -11.22
C VAL A 194 12.04 0.44 -10.64
N LYS A 195 12.25 0.93 -9.42
CA LYS A 195 13.54 0.88 -8.74
C LYS A 195 13.34 0.28 -7.35
N PRO A 196 13.82 -0.95 -7.10
CA PRO A 196 13.85 -1.51 -5.76
C PRO A 196 14.78 -0.67 -4.86
N GLU A 197 14.28 -0.25 -3.71
CA GLU A 197 15.05 0.49 -2.71
C GLU A 197 14.38 0.40 -1.35
N VAL A 198 15.20 0.44 -0.29
CA VAL A 198 14.73 0.44 1.10
C VAL A 198 14.84 1.87 1.62
N PHE A 199 13.74 2.36 2.18
CA PHE A 199 13.68 3.70 2.75
C PHE A 199 13.73 3.66 4.28
N PRO A 200 14.27 4.70 4.92
CA PRO A 200 14.04 4.91 6.35
C PRO A 200 12.58 5.29 6.62
N ASP A 201 12.08 4.92 7.80
CA ASP A 201 10.69 5.18 8.21
C ASP A 201 10.32 6.67 8.14
N SER A 202 11.30 7.57 8.34
CA SER A 202 11.12 9.03 8.25
C SER A 202 10.61 9.53 6.89
N VAL A 203 10.78 8.76 5.80
CA VAL A 203 10.20 9.11 4.48
C VAL A 203 8.68 9.01 4.50
N PHE A 204 8.14 8.17 5.39
CA PHE A 204 6.73 7.84 5.55
C PHE A 204 6.13 8.43 6.84
N GLU A 205 6.76 9.46 7.39
CA GLU A 205 6.24 10.25 8.51
C GLU A 205 5.78 11.62 8.02
N VAL A 206 4.78 12.18 8.69
CA VAL A 206 4.44 13.60 8.52
C VAL A 206 5.64 14.42 9.02
N PRO A 207 6.20 15.35 8.24
CA PRO A 207 7.34 16.14 8.69
C PRO A 207 7.00 16.94 9.95
N LYS A 208 7.98 17.09 10.85
CA LYS A 208 7.77 17.70 12.18
C LYS A 208 7.37 19.17 12.15
N ASP A 209 7.66 19.86 11.05
CA ASP A 209 7.32 21.26 10.83
C ASP A 209 5.94 21.45 10.21
N TYR A 210 5.16 20.37 10.02
CA TYR A 210 3.80 20.44 9.51
C TYR A 210 2.78 20.53 10.65
N THR A 211 1.73 21.31 10.45
CA THR A 211 0.59 21.44 11.39
C THR A 211 -0.69 20.84 10.81
N ALA A 212 -1.57 20.32 11.66
CA ALA A 212 -2.86 19.84 11.18
C ALA A 212 -3.65 20.99 10.55
N TYR A 213 -4.19 20.78 9.35
CA TYR A 213 -5.08 21.73 8.70
C TYR A 213 -6.39 21.83 9.49
N VAL A 214 -6.72 23.04 9.93
CA VAL A 214 -8.00 23.35 10.56
C VAL A 214 -8.87 23.99 9.50
N GLU A 215 -9.94 23.28 9.10
CA GLU A 215 -10.88 23.81 8.13
C GLU A 215 -11.55 25.06 8.74
N PRO A 216 -11.49 26.22 8.08
CA PRO A 216 -12.12 27.41 8.60
C PRO A 216 -13.61 27.12 8.76
N VAL A 217 -14.11 27.24 9.99
CA VAL A 217 -15.54 27.18 10.26
C VAL A 217 -16.13 28.41 9.59
N TYR A 218 -16.70 28.24 8.40
CA TYR A 218 -17.57 29.25 7.81
C TYR A 218 -18.83 29.30 8.66
N ASN A 219 -18.77 30.10 9.72
CA ASN A 219 -19.95 30.62 10.39
C ASN A 219 -20.61 31.59 9.40
N ASP A 220 -21.37 31.07 8.44
CA ASP A 220 -22.35 31.85 7.71
C ASP A 220 -23.43 32.30 8.70
N MET A 221 -23.11 33.34 9.47
CA MET A 221 -24.01 34.11 10.34
C MET A 221 -24.97 34.98 9.51
N ASP A 222 -25.62 34.40 8.49
CA ASP A 222 -26.74 35.04 7.80
C ASP A 222 -27.88 34.08 7.43
N SER A 223 -27.86 32.83 7.92
CA SER A 223 -29.03 31.95 7.88
C SER A 223 -29.70 31.89 9.25
N ALA A 224 -30.37 32.99 9.62
CA ALA A 224 -31.35 33.01 10.69
C ALA A 224 -32.61 32.22 10.28
N ALA A 225 -32.54 30.88 10.20
CA ALA A 225 -33.73 30.06 9.93
C ALA A 225 -33.67 28.58 10.35
N TYR A 226 -32.70 28.12 11.14
CA TYR A 226 -32.80 26.78 11.75
C TYR A 226 -32.36 26.82 13.22
N PRO A 227 -33.23 26.35 14.15
CA PRO A 227 -32.88 26.30 15.56
C PRO A 227 -31.68 25.36 15.76
N ALA A 228 -30.71 25.87 16.50
CA ALA A 228 -29.51 25.17 16.92
C ALA A 228 -29.86 23.88 17.67
N GLU A 229 -29.69 22.74 17.02
CA GLU A 229 -29.50 21.48 17.73
C GLU A 229 -28.01 21.38 18.15
N ILE A 230 -27.79 21.82 19.38
CA ILE A 230 -26.85 21.27 20.37
C ILE A 230 -25.40 21.10 19.88
N VAL A 231 -24.62 22.15 20.18
CA VAL A 231 -23.17 22.10 20.33
C VAL A 231 -22.81 21.08 21.41
N THR A 232 -22.22 19.98 20.95
CA THR A 232 -21.08 19.24 21.53
C THR A 232 -20.75 19.50 23.00
N ASP A 233 -20.95 18.48 23.84
CA ASP A 233 -20.01 18.20 24.92
C ASP A 233 -19.21 16.95 24.54
N SER A 234 -18.05 17.20 23.94
CA SER A 234 -16.98 16.22 23.80
C SER A 234 -15.68 17.00 23.70
N ALA A 235 -15.33 17.64 24.81
CA ALA A 235 -13.93 17.84 25.16
C ALA A 235 -13.30 16.44 25.32
N VAL A 236 -12.89 15.83 24.20
CA VAL A 236 -11.88 14.78 24.26
C VAL A 236 -10.55 15.51 24.38
N ASP A 237 -10.16 15.72 25.63
CA ASP A 237 -8.81 16.00 26.05
C ASP A 237 -7.85 15.02 25.33
N ALA A 238 -7.24 15.48 24.25
CA ALA A 238 -6.26 14.74 23.48
C ALA A 238 -4.89 14.81 24.16
N THR A 239 -4.84 14.57 25.47
CA THR A 239 -3.63 14.09 26.12
C THR A 239 -3.50 12.61 25.77
N TYR A 240 -2.96 12.30 24.58
CA TYR A 240 -2.71 10.92 24.19
C TYR A 240 -1.67 10.31 25.14
N ALA A 241 -2.15 9.50 26.10
CA ALA A 241 -1.29 8.58 26.82
C ALA A 241 -0.71 7.59 25.80
N VAL A 242 0.62 7.59 25.69
CA VAL A 242 1.37 6.54 24.99
C VAL A 242 0.92 5.20 25.58
N PRO A 243 0.40 4.25 24.78
CA PRO A 243 0.04 2.94 25.31
C PRO A 243 1.29 2.31 25.91
N GLU A 244 1.25 2.04 27.22
CA GLU A 244 2.29 1.27 27.88
C GLU A 244 2.44 -0.05 27.12
N GLY A 245 3.65 -0.31 26.63
CA GLY A 245 3.95 -1.54 25.92
C GLY A 245 3.56 -2.76 26.75
N PRO A 246 3.32 -3.92 26.11
CA PRO A 246 2.95 -5.13 26.81
C PRO A 246 3.95 -5.39 27.96
N PRO A 247 3.46 -5.78 29.16
CA PRO A 247 4.28 -5.93 30.34
C PRO A 247 5.47 -6.82 30.01
N ALA A 248 6.68 -6.33 30.36
CA ALA A 248 7.92 -7.03 30.08
C ALA A 248 7.80 -8.47 30.57
N ALA A 249 7.93 -9.42 29.63
CA ALA A 249 7.88 -10.83 29.94
C ALA A 249 8.83 -11.12 31.12
N PRO A 250 8.38 -11.88 32.14
CA PRO A 250 9.20 -12.14 33.32
C PRO A 250 10.55 -12.71 32.88
N LYS A 251 11.61 -11.95 33.16
CA LYS A 251 12.99 -12.38 32.91
C LYS A 251 13.18 -13.73 33.59
N LYS A 252 13.21 -14.81 32.80
CA LYS A 252 13.65 -16.12 33.27
C LYS A 252 15.04 -15.90 33.88
N LYS A 253 15.13 -16.05 35.20
CA LYS A 253 16.40 -16.10 35.93
C LYS A 253 17.29 -17.07 35.18
N THR A 254 18.35 -16.55 34.58
CA THR A 254 19.39 -17.38 33.99
C THR A 254 19.95 -18.21 35.13
N ALA A 255 19.65 -19.50 35.12
CA ALA A 255 20.27 -20.43 36.05
C ALA A 255 21.78 -20.31 35.85
N VAL A 256 22.46 -19.86 36.90
CA VAL A 256 23.92 -19.86 37.01
C VAL A 256 24.39 -21.28 36.73
N LYS A 257 24.89 -21.54 35.52
CA LYS A 257 25.62 -22.77 35.22
C LYS A 257 26.85 -22.78 36.12
N LYS A 258 26.81 -23.62 37.16
CA LYS A 258 27.97 -24.09 37.90
C LYS A 258 29.09 -24.42 36.89
N LYS A 259 30.23 -23.73 37.03
CA LYS A 259 31.50 -24.12 36.40
C LYS A 259 31.79 -25.57 36.84
N ALA A 260 31.64 -26.50 35.90
CA ALA A 260 32.13 -27.85 36.04
C ALA A 260 33.42 -27.99 35.23
N GLY A 261 34.47 -28.47 35.89
CA GLY A 261 35.50 -29.29 35.27
C GLY A 261 36.54 -28.60 34.42
N ALA A 262 37.69 -28.32 35.03
CA ALA A 262 38.96 -28.23 34.33
C ALA A 262 39.23 -29.56 33.59
N VAL A 263 39.16 -29.53 32.26
CA VAL A 263 39.68 -30.63 31.43
C VAL A 263 41.15 -30.31 31.12
N LYS A 264 42.04 -31.07 31.75
CA LYS A 264 43.48 -31.08 31.46
C LYS A 264 43.67 -31.54 30.01
N SER A 265 44.35 -30.73 29.22
CA SER A 265 44.91 -31.14 27.91
C SER A 265 45.96 -32.24 28.10
N PRO A 266 45.93 -33.34 27.34
CA PRO A 266 47.05 -34.26 27.29
C PRO A 266 48.15 -33.73 26.35
N ALA A 267 49.38 -33.83 26.84
CA ALA A 267 50.61 -33.41 26.20
C ALA A 267 50.87 -34.12 24.86
N ARG A 268 51.28 -33.34 23.87
CA ARG A 268 51.73 -33.80 22.55
C ARG A 268 53.22 -34.19 22.66
N LYS A 269 53.54 -35.48 22.48
CA LYS A 269 54.94 -35.95 22.29
C LYS A 269 55.49 -35.43 20.95
N PRO A 270 56.75 -34.99 20.87
CA PRO A 270 57.40 -34.70 19.59
C PRO A 270 57.88 -35.99 18.92
N SER A 271 57.55 -36.16 17.63
CA SER A 271 58.14 -37.19 16.79
C SER A 271 59.47 -36.68 16.23
N VAL A 272 60.56 -37.34 16.63
CA VAL A 272 61.89 -37.20 15.99
C VAL A 272 61.84 -37.91 14.64
N LYS A 273 62.20 -37.21 13.56
CA LYS A 273 62.54 -37.82 12.26
C LYS A 273 64.06 -37.85 12.13
N LYS A 274 64.57 -39.03 11.75
CA LYS A 274 65.84 -39.20 11.03
C LYS A 274 65.69 -38.68 9.61
#